data_AF-A0A7Y9XJM7-F1
#
_entry.id   AF-A0A7Y9XJM7-F1
#
_cell.length_a   1.000
_cell.length_b   1.000
_cell.length_c   1.000
_cell.angle_alpha   90.00
_cell.angle_beta   90.00
_cell.angle_gamma   90.00
#
_symmetry.space_group_name_H-M   'P 1'
#
loop_
_entity.id
_entity.type
_entity.pdbx_description
1 polymer ?
#
loop_
_entity_poly.entity_id
_entity_poly.type
_entity_poly.pdbx_seq_one_letter_code
_entity_poly.pdbx_strand_id
1 'polypeptide(L)'
;MGISDARERKAAALAAERERLARVRREREQGRRDSIWQEFQVAPERIPDLKGAVEAAILAAGPRDGETAEKLSALLDGKLCPEAPRVLLELLERLPPKVGVLHLARLHEIGMPQVAKSGRVAVLISGQTEPTTWALRKLPDVSLNLDLWRDAELVRLGETPKTLDRFLAHAPLALVEDLLDGDPSLPVAAGERADGRENLYLLARSDPAKLTDEQVEAVGWRDELWRRRVMAEPGHRVPDEAPESARILQGVADGDPLALELVVGFLEGKPRQMVQHVLANPDNPAGWPKAMFADRDLWPVLEELCAEAGPSGSVQGSLADFATWCDLRAAHRQLMDVNVGAYRALAPHLESETTWVREEAVATEVYLDLRFADPGDSQPLHEALRRLSALASDHPVIRGNIAWVRRRLETDRNNRGPLFNPYLELGVPHGASNEEWKEAWRSLRRELKGRTEELSDVNQAHDLLRDIEASGGLESNPLYVLPVHEEKLFPSPRVPSLIIPAARPLDRRTEPLGPEERARMSEAATASVMKMTVRERTA
;
A
#
# COMPACT_ATOMS: atom_id res chain seq x y z
N MET A 1 -25.26 -71.83 78.33
CA MET A 1 -24.77 -70.46 78.01
C MET A 1 -23.70 -70.10 79.05
N GLY A 2 -22.45 -69.72 78.79
CA GLY A 2 -21.74 -69.44 77.55
C GLY A 2 -20.22 -69.40 77.83
N ILE A 3 -19.55 -70.55 77.76
CA ILE A 3 -18.07 -70.65 77.81
C ILE A 3 -17.49 -70.52 76.38
N SER A 4 -18.30 -70.73 75.33
CA SER A 4 -17.95 -70.48 73.92
C SER A 4 -17.70 -69.00 73.63
N ASP A 5 -18.50 -68.12 74.25
CA ASP A 5 -18.55 -66.68 73.98
C ASP A 5 -17.28 -65.94 74.44
N ALA A 6 -16.65 -66.38 75.54
CA ALA A 6 -15.41 -65.78 76.03
C ALA A 6 -14.17 -66.12 75.17
N ARG A 7 -14.15 -67.32 74.55
CA ARG A 7 -13.06 -67.73 73.64
C ARG A 7 -13.19 -67.05 72.28
N GLU A 8 -14.42 -66.91 71.77
CA GLU A 8 -14.70 -66.19 70.52
C GLU A 8 -14.34 -64.70 70.64
N ARG A 9 -14.70 -64.03 71.74
CA ARG A 9 -14.31 -62.63 71.99
C ARG A 9 -12.80 -62.44 72.09
N LYS A 10 -12.07 -63.39 72.69
CA LYS A 10 -10.60 -63.32 72.82
C LYS A 10 -9.91 -63.58 71.47
N ALA A 11 -10.45 -64.47 70.65
CA ALA A 11 -9.96 -64.72 69.29
C ALA A 11 -10.20 -63.51 68.36
N ALA A 12 -11.37 -62.87 68.45
CA ALA A 12 -11.68 -61.65 67.70
C ALA A 12 -10.77 -60.48 68.10
N ALA A 13 -10.47 -60.31 69.39
CA ALA A 13 -9.54 -59.29 69.87
C ALA A 13 -8.10 -59.52 69.38
N LEU A 14 -7.64 -60.77 69.35
CA LEU A 14 -6.33 -61.13 68.79
C LEU A 14 -6.25 -60.93 67.27
N ALA A 15 -7.34 -61.19 66.54
CA ALA A 15 -7.42 -60.92 65.10
C ALA A 15 -7.38 -59.41 64.80
N ALA A 16 -8.13 -58.60 65.55
CA ALA A 16 -8.11 -57.15 65.42
C ALA A 16 -6.74 -56.53 65.75
N GLU A 17 -6.05 -57.03 66.78
CA GLU A 17 -4.70 -56.57 67.12
C GLU A 17 -3.66 -57.01 66.07
N ARG A 18 -3.83 -58.19 65.47
CA ARG A 18 -3.00 -58.63 64.32
C ARG A 18 -3.23 -57.75 63.10
N GLU A 19 -4.46 -57.38 62.79
CA GLU A 19 -4.75 -56.42 61.71
C GLU A 19 -4.19 -55.03 61.99
N ARG A 20 -4.28 -54.56 63.23
CA ARG A 20 -3.68 -53.28 63.66
C ARG A 20 -2.16 -53.30 63.53
N LEU A 21 -1.49 -54.35 64.01
CA LEU A 21 -0.05 -54.52 63.86
C LEU A 21 0.38 -54.71 62.40
N ALA A 22 -0.42 -55.41 61.58
CA ALA A 22 -0.18 -55.54 60.15
C ALA A 22 -0.36 -54.21 59.41
N ARG A 23 -1.27 -53.34 59.87
CA ARG A 23 -1.44 -51.98 59.35
C ARG A 23 -0.26 -51.08 59.72
N VAL A 24 0.14 -51.08 60.99
CA VAL A 24 1.31 -50.31 61.46
C VAL A 24 2.62 -50.79 60.81
N ARG A 25 2.77 -52.10 60.59
CA ARG A 25 3.91 -52.64 59.82
C ARG A 25 3.86 -52.18 58.37
N ARG A 26 2.70 -52.25 57.72
CA ARG A 26 2.51 -51.72 56.36
C ARG A 26 2.82 -50.23 56.30
N GLU A 27 2.36 -49.42 57.25
CA GLU A 27 2.66 -47.98 57.34
C GLU A 27 4.16 -47.70 57.55
N ARG A 28 4.85 -48.49 58.38
CA ARG A 28 6.30 -48.37 58.58
C ARG A 28 7.11 -48.82 57.35
N GLU A 29 6.68 -49.88 56.68
CA GLU A 29 7.28 -50.33 55.42
C GLU A 29 7.04 -49.34 54.29
N GLN A 30 5.83 -48.76 54.23
CA GLN A 30 5.47 -47.68 53.31
C GLN A 30 6.35 -46.45 53.56
N GLY A 31 6.46 -45.99 54.82
CA GLY A 31 7.29 -44.84 55.18
C GLY A 31 8.78 -45.05 54.92
N ARG A 32 9.31 -46.27 55.10
CA ARG A 32 10.69 -46.62 54.69
C ARG A 32 10.87 -46.62 53.17
N ARG A 33 9.89 -47.13 52.42
CA ARG A 33 9.92 -47.16 50.95
C ARG A 33 9.80 -45.75 50.35
N ASP A 34 8.97 -44.90 50.94
CA ASP A 34 8.77 -43.52 50.48
C ASP A 34 9.95 -42.61 50.87
N SER A 35 10.69 -42.93 51.95
CA SER A 35 11.93 -42.24 52.33
C SER A 35 13.01 -42.29 51.23
N ILE A 36 13.00 -43.30 50.37
CA ILE A 36 13.97 -43.46 49.26
C ILE A 36 13.70 -42.45 48.13
N TRP A 37 12.46 -41.97 48.01
CA TRP A 37 12.02 -41.02 46.98
C TRP A 37 12.16 -39.56 47.41
N GLN A 38 12.55 -39.30 48.67
CA GLN A 38 12.72 -37.94 49.21
C GLN A 38 13.81 -37.14 48.48
N GLU A 39 14.78 -37.81 47.86
CA GLU A 39 15.84 -37.17 47.06
C GLU A 39 15.29 -36.38 45.85
N PHE A 40 14.13 -36.76 45.34
CA PHE A 40 13.45 -36.02 44.26
C PHE A 40 12.76 -34.75 44.77
N GLN A 41 12.63 -34.55 46.09
CA GLN A 41 11.99 -33.38 46.71
C GLN A 41 10.56 -33.14 46.23
N VAL A 42 9.87 -34.22 45.87
CA VAL A 42 8.47 -34.22 45.44
C VAL A 42 7.56 -34.46 46.65
N ALA A 43 6.35 -33.88 46.63
CA ALA A 43 5.37 -34.09 47.69
C ALA A 43 5.02 -35.59 47.86
N PRO A 44 4.87 -36.12 49.09
CA PRO A 44 4.67 -37.55 49.34
C PRO A 44 3.49 -38.16 48.56
N GLU A 45 2.40 -37.41 48.41
CA GLU A 45 1.20 -37.81 47.66
C GLU A 45 1.44 -37.98 46.15
N ARG A 46 2.53 -37.44 45.61
CA ARG A 46 2.92 -37.52 44.19
C ARG A 46 4.00 -38.58 43.92
N ILE A 47 4.50 -39.26 44.96
CA ILE A 47 5.48 -40.35 44.82
C ILE A 47 4.97 -41.49 43.90
N PRO A 48 3.68 -41.91 43.94
CA PRO A 48 3.17 -42.90 43.00
C PRO A 48 3.27 -42.46 41.53
N ASP A 49 2.95 -41.19 41.25
CA ASP A 49 3.06 -40.61 39.90
C ASP A 49 4.52 -40.55 39.44
N LEU A 50 5.43 -40.20 40.36
CA LEU A 50 6.88 -40.18 40.12
C LEU A 50 7.42 -41.57 39.79
N LYS A 51 7.00 -42.61 40.52
CA LYS A 51 7.35 -44.01 40.24
C LYS A 51 6.94 -44.40 38.81
N GLY A 52 5.70 -44.08 38.43
CA GLY A 52 5.20 -44.33 37.08
C GLY A 52 5.98 -43.55 36.00
N ALA A 53 6.38 -42.31 36.28
CA ALA A 53 7.18 -41.51 35.35
C ALA A 53 8.59 -42.06 35.16
N VAL A 54 9.24 -42.54 36.24
CA VAL A 54 10.56 -43.20 36.18
C VAL A 54 10.48 -44.52 35.42
N GLU A 55 9.48 -45.35 35.72
CA GLU A 55 9.25 -46.61 35.01
C GLU A 55 9.02 -46.38 33.51
N ALA A 56 8.19 -45.39 33.15
CA ALA A 56 7.96 -45.04 31.76
C ALA A 56 9.24 -44.56 31.05
N ALA A 57 10.09 -43.78 31.74
CA ALA A 57 11.37 -43.34 31.17
C ALA A 57 12.34 -44.51 30.94
N ILE A 58 12.41 -45.47 31.87
CA ILE A 58 13.20 -46.70 31.73
C ILE A 58 12.72 -47.52 30.52
N LEU A 59 11.40 -47.70 30.40
CA LEU A 59 10.79 -48.41 29.28
C LEU A 59 11.09 -47.73 27.93
N ALA A 60 11.04 -46.39 27.89
CA ALA A 60 11.31 -45.61 26.69
C ALA A 60 12.78 -45.68 26.23
N ALA A 61 13.73 -45.79 27.18
CA ALA A 61 15.15 -45.91 26.86
C ALA A 61 15.51 -47.30 26.27
N GLY A 62 14.81 -48.35 26.70
CA GLY A 62 15.02 -49.71 26.24
C GLY A 62 16.41 -50.29 26.61
N PRO A 63 16.84 -51.38 25.96
CA PRO A 63 18.07 -52.10 26.34
C PRO A 63 19.37 -51.33 26.06
N ARG A 64 19.30 -50.21 25.32
CA ARG A 64 20.47 -49.47 24.83
C ARG A 64 21.14 -48.62 25.92
N ASP A 65 20.42 -48.30 26.99
CA ASP A 65 20.91 -47.47 28.11
C ASP A 65 21.14 -48.27 29.40
N GLY A 66 21.45 -49.57 29.24
CA GLY A 66 21.44 -50.60 30.28
C GLY A 66 21.97 -50.17 31.65
N GLU A 67 23.13 -49.52 31.73
CA GLU A 67 23.71 -49.14 33.03
C GLU A 67 22.92 -48.02 33.77
N THR A 68 22.41 -47.03 33.03
CA THR A 68 21.64 -45.90 33.59
C THR A 68 20.23 -46.37 33.95
N ALA A 69 19.63 -47.18 33.08
CA ALA A 69 18.33 -47.80 33.31
C ALA A 69 18.35 -48.76 34.51
N GLU A 70 19.37 -49.63 34.63
CA GLU A 70 19.53 -50.57 35.77
C GLU A 70 19.68 -49.85 37.11
N LYS A 71 20.43 -48.74 37.15
CA LYS A 71 20.57 -47.90 38.36
C LYS A 71 19.22 -47.33 38.82
N LEU A 72 18.35 -46.94 37.89
CA LEU A 72 17.00 -46.46 38.21
C LEU A 72 16.02 -47.62 38.49
N SER A 73 16.19 -48.80 37.87
CA SER A 73 15.42 -50.00 38.23
C SER A 73 15.71 -50.44 39.67
N ALA A 74 16.96 -50.35 40.12
CA ALA A 74 17.33 -50.62 41.50
C ALA A 74 16.62 -49.70 42.52
N LEU A 75 16.30 -48.46 42.12
CA LEU A 75 15.49 -47.53 42.91
C LEU A 75 14.02 -48.01 43.01
N LEU A 76 13.45 -48.52 41.91
CA LEU A 76 12.11 -49.12 41.90
C LEU A 76 12.02 -50.36 42.81
N ASP A 77 13.11 -51.12 42.93
CA ASP A 77 13.24 -52.26 43.85
C ASP A 77 13.44 -51.87 45.33
N GLY A 78 13.41 -50.58 45.65
CA GLY A 78 13.51 -50.07 47.01
C GLY A 78 14.94 -50.02 47.57
N LYS A 79 15.95 -49.82 46.71
CA LYS A 79 17.32 -49.50 47.13
C LYS A 79 17.56 -47.99 47.10
N LEU A 80 18.30 -47.48 48.09
CA LEU A 80 18.71 -46.07 48.14
C LEU A 80 19.64 -45.74 46.98
N CYS A 81 19.28 -44.70 46.22
CA CYS A 81 20.10 -44.13 45.16
C CYS A 81 20.10 -42.60 45.30
N PRO A 82 21.05 -42.01 46.05
CA PRO A 82 21.14 -40.57 46.27
C PRO A 82 21.32 -39.77 44.97
N GLU A 83 21.89 -40.39 43.94
CA GLU A 83 22.10 -39.77 42.63
C GLU A 83 20.88 -39.89 41.71
N ALA A 84 19.77 -40.50 42.16
CA ALA A 84 18.62 -40.84 41.31
C ALA A 84 18.04 -39.69 40.50
N PRO A 85 17.86 -38.46 41.03
CA PRO A 85 17.41 -37.33 40.22
C PRO A 85 18.37 -37.03 39.05
N ARG A 86 19.69 -37.07 39.31
CA ARG A 86 20.71 -36.83 38.29
C ARG A 86 20.70 -37.93 37.22
N VAL A 87 20.64 -39.20 37.66
CA VAL A 87 20.61 -40.37 36.78
C VAL A 87 19.34 -40.39 35.92
N LEU A 88 18.20 -39.92 36.45
CA LEU A 88 16.98 -39.76 35.66
C LEU A 88 17.16 -38.71 34.56
N LEU A 89 17.72 -37.55 34.85
CA LEU A 89 17.98 -36.52 33.83
C LEU A 89 18.98 -37.00 32.77
N GLU A 90 20.00 -37.78 33.16
CA GLU A 90 20.93 -38.45 32.23
C GLU A 90 20.22 -39.42 31.30
N LEU A 91 19.26 -40.19 31.82
CA LEU A 91 18.46 -41.10 31.00
C LEU A 91 17.61 -40.32 30.00
N LEU A 92 16.94 -39.26 30.46
CA LEU A 92 16.08 -38.43 29.61
C LEU A 92 16.85 -37.75 28.48
N GLU A 93 18.08 -37.30 28.72
CA GLU A 93 18.96 -36.70 27.71
C GLU A 93 19.21 -37.64 26.51
N ARG A 94 19.28 -38.95 26.77
CA ARG A 94 19.56 -39.96 25.73
C ARG A 94 18.32 -40.39 24.96
N LEU A 95 17.12 -40.01 25.43
CA LEU A 95 15.89 -40.28 24.70
C LEU A 95 15.80 -39.40 23.44
N PRO A 96 15.07 -39.86 22.40
CA PRO A 96 14.69 -39.00 21.29
C PRO A 96 14.02 -37.71 21.81
N PRO A 97 14.35 -36.51 21.29
CA PRO A 97 13.91 -35.25 21.88
C PRO A 97 12.40 -35.13 22.12
N LYS A 98 11.59 -35.60 21.17
CA LYS A 98 10.12 -35.60 21.28
C LYS A 98 9.64 -36.42 22.47
N VAL A 99 10.28 -37.58 22.74
CA VAL A 99 9.95 -38.45 23.87
C VAL A 99 10.47 -37.85 25.18
N GLY A 100 11.72 -37.37 25.19
CA GLY A 100 12.34 -36.75 26.36
C GLY A 100 11.55 -35.54 26.88
N VAL A 101 11.08 -34.66 25.97
CA VAL A 101 10.27 -33.49 26.34
C VAL A 101 8.94 -33.89 26.98
N LEU A 102 8.27 -34.96 26.52
CA LEU A 102 7.05 -35.45 27.16
C LEU A 102 7.31 -35.94 28.59
N HIS A 103 8.44 -36.61 28.83
CA HIS A 103 8.81 -37.02 30.19
C HIS A 103 9.20 -35.83 31.08
N LEU A 104 9.90 -34.82 30.55
CA LEU A 104 10.20 -33.59 31.28
C LEU A 104 8.93 -32.84 31.67
N ALA A 105 7.98 -32.73 30.75
CA ALA A 105 6.69 -32.12 31.00
C ALA A 105 5.93 -32.88 32.11
N ARG A 106 5.94 -34.22 32.07
CA ARG A 106 5.34 -35.05 33.11
C ARG A 106 6.00 -34.87 34.48
N LEU A 107 7.33 -34.82 34.55
CA LEU A 107 8.06 -34.60 35.81
C LEU A 107 7.80 -33.19 36.38
N HIS A 108 7.57 -32.20 35.51
CA HIS A 108 7.16 -30.87 35.92
C HIS A 108 5.79 -30.86 36.59
N GLU A 109 4.79 -31.53 36.00
CA GLU A 109 3.44 -31.67 36.57
C GLU A 109 3.46 -32.36 37.94
N ILE A 110 4.38 -33.31 38.12
CA ILE A 110 4.60 -34.04 39.39
C ILE A 110 5.20 -33.13 40.46
N GLY A 111 5.86 -32.03 40.06
CA GLY A 111 6.46 -31.04 40.96
C GLY A 111 7.94 -31.30 41.27
N MET A 112 8.67 -31.97 40.38
CA MET A 112 10.10 -32.21 40.56
C MET A 112 10.89 -30.91 40.33
N PRO A 113 11.56 -30.33 41.36
CA PRO A 113 12.18 -29.01 41.25
C PRO A 113 13.38 -28.95 40.29
N GLN A 114 14.07 -30.08 40.09
CA GLN A 114 15.24 -30.18 39.19
C GLN A 114 14.89 -29.97 37.71
N VAL A 115 13.61 -30.09 37.33
CA VAL A 115 13.12 -29.82 35.97
C VAL A 115 12.24 -28.57 35.93
N ALA A 116 12.30 -27.68 36.93
CA ALA A 116 11.35 -26.57 37.00
C ALA A 116 11.38 -25.65 35.77
N LYS A 117 12.57 -25.33 35.21
CA LYS A 117 12.65 -24.46 34.01
C LYS A 117 12.49 -25.26 32.73
N SER A 118 13.19 -26.39 32.58
CA SER A 118 13.06 -27.25 31.39
C SER A 118 11.69 -27.85 31.22
N GLY A 119 11.10 -28.34 32.30
CA GLY A 119 9.73 -28.82 32.37
C GLY A 119 8.69 -27.77 32.00
N ARG A 120 8.86 -26.51 32.45
CA ARG A 120 7.94 -25.43 32.08
C ARG A 120 7.93 -25.17 30.57
N VAL A 121 9.09 -25.18 29.93
CA VAL A 121 9.17 -25.03 28.46
C VAL A 121 8.63 -26.29 27.76
N ALA A 122 8.94 -27.46 28.31
CA ALA A 122 8.52 -28.75 27.76
C ALA A 122 6.99 -28.87 27.64
N VAL A 123 6.25 -28.49 28.70
CA VAL A 123 4.78 -28.51 28.71
C VAL A 123 4.18 -27.63 27.59
N LEU A 124 4.80 -26.49 27.29
CA LEU A 124 4.34 -25.58 26.23
C LEU A 124 4.66 -26.13 24.83
N ILE A 125 5.90 -26.58 24.59
CA ILE A 125 6.33 -27.08 23.28
C ILE A 125 5.60 -28.37 22.90
N SER A 126 5.33 -29.25 23.88
CA SER A 126 4.60 -30.49 23.63
C SER A 126 3.10 -30.31 23.44
N GLY A 127 2.58 -29.08 23.59
CA GLY A 127 1.15 -28.78 23.49
C GLY A 127 0.31 -29.30 24.65
N GLN A 128 0.93 -29.64 25.80
CA GLN A 128 0.18 -30.05 27.00
C GLN A 128 -0.48 -28.85 27.70
N THR A 129 0.02 -27.64 27.45
CA THR A 129 -0.63 -26.39 27.86
C THR A 129 -0.58 -25.40 26.70
N GLU A 130 -1.68 -24.70 26.47
CA GLU A 130 -1.73 -23.66 25.45
C GLU A 130 -0.75 -22.52 25.78
N PRO A 131 0.09 -22.09 24.82
CA PRO A 131 0.95 -20.94 25.01
C PRO A 131 0.15 -19.67 25.27
N THR A 132 0.49 -18.96 26.34
CA THR A 132 0.00 -17.62 26.64
C THR A 132 1.14 -16.61 26.57
N THR A 133 0.84 -15.35 26.23
CA THR A 133 1.82 -14.26 26.16
C THR A 133 2.67 -14.18 27.43
N TRP A 134 2.04 -14.24 28.61
CA TRP A 134 2.73 -14.18 29.89
C TRP A 134 3.65 -15.38 30.13
N ALA A 135 3.23 -16.58 29.72
CA ALA A 135 4.06 -17.77 29.87
C ALA A 135 5.30 -17.70 28.96
N LEU A 136 5.11 -17.31 27.70
CA LEU A 136 6.17 -17.16 26.70
C LEU A 136 7.19 -16.08 27.07
N ARG A 137 6.75 -14.89 27.52
CA ARG A 137 7.66 -13.80 27.93
C ARG A 137 8.54 -14.15 29.13
N LYS A 138 8.08 -15.06 30.00
CA LYS A 138 8.85 -15.55 31.15
C LYS A 138 9.86 -16.64 30.81
N LEU A 139 9.90 -17.11 29.57
CA LEU A 139 10.90 -18.10 29.18
C LEU A 139 12.29 -17.45 29.11
N PRO A 140 13.33 -18.15 29.60
CA PRO A 140 14.71 -17.69 29.51
C PRO A 140 15.20 -17.70 28.05
N ASP A 141 16.16 -16.83 27.74
CA ASP A 141 16.85 -16.83 26.44
C ASP A 141 18.00 -17.83 26.51
N VAL A 142 17.85 -18.98 25.85
CA VAL A 142 18.76 -20.14 26.05
C VAL A 142 19.45 -20.57 24.78
N SER A 143 18.73 -20.52 23.66
CA SER A 143 19.23 -20.95 22.36
C SER A 143 18.40 -20.31 21.26
N LEU A 144 19.01 -20.07 20.11
CA LEU A 144 18.34 -19.48 18.96
C LEU A 144 17.05 -20.23 18.57
N ASN A 145 17.06 -21.56 18.53
CA ASN A 145 15.88 -22.34 18.10
C ASN A 145 14.72 -22.22 19.09
N LEU A 146 14.99 -22.22 20.39
CA LEU A 146 13.96 -22.02 21.40
C LEU A 146 13.41 -20.58 21.38
N ASP A 147 14.30 -19.60 21.22
CA ASP A 147 13.93 -18.19 21.16
C ASP A 147 13.05 -17.93 19.92
N LEU A 148 13.42 -18.47 18.75
CA LEU A 148 12.63 -18.37 17.51
C LEU A 148 11.26 -19.02 17.65
N TRP A 149 11.16 -20.22 18.23
CA TRP A 149 9.86 -20.85 18.47
C TRP A 149 8.99 -20.02 19.40
N ARG A 150 9.55 -19.52 20.52
CA ARG A 150 8.84 -18.66 21.46
C ARG A 150 8.33 -17.39 20.77
N ASP A 151 9.20 -16.72 20.01
CA ASP A 151 8.86 -15.47 19.35
C ASP A 151 7.85 -15.70 18.22
N ALA A 152 7.92 -16.82 17.49
CA ALA A 152 6.89 -17.21 16.54
C ALA A 152 5.52 -17.43 17.21
N GLU A 153 5.47 -18.06 18.39
CA GLU A 153 4.23 -18.19 19.15
C GLU A 153 3.71 -16.85 19.68
N LEU A 154 4.60 -15.90 20.04
CA LEU A 154 4.19 -14.53 20.38
C LEU A 154 3.56 -13.82 19.17
N VAL A 155 4.20 -13.88 18.01
CA VAL A 155 3.66 -13.29 16.76
C VAL A 155 2.30 -13.90 16.41
N ARG A 156 2.14 -15.22 16.55
CA ARG A 156 0.84 -15.89 16.36
C ARG A 156 -0.25 -15.38 17.29
N LEU A 157 0.11 -14.92 18.49
CA LEU A 157 -0.79 -14.32 19.46
C LEU A 157 -1.00 -12.81 19.26
N GLY A 158 -0.44 -12.22 18.19
CA GLY A 158 -0.52 -10.78 17.90
C GLY A 158 0.42 -9.94 18.77
N GLU A 159 1.46 -10.55 19.33
CA GLU A 159 2.42 -9.89 20.21
C GLU A 159 3.77 -9.69 19.54
N THR A 160 4.51 -8.66 19.98
CA THR A 160 5.86 -8.41 19.48
C THR A 160 6.85 -9.45 20.01
N PRO A 161 7.85 -9.86 19.19
CA PRO A 161 8.94 -10.71 19.64
C PRO A 161 9.66 -10.13 20.86
N LYS A 162 10.17 -10.99 21.74
CA LYS A 162 10.91 -10.52 22.92
C LYS A 162 12.21 -9.80 22.55
N THR A 163 12.82 -10.17 21.43
CA THR A 163 14.04 -9.54 20.90
C THR A 163 13.88 -9.34 19.40
N LEU A 164 13.36 -8.17 19.01
CA LEU A 164 13.01 -7.84 17.63
C LEU A 164 14.19 -8.05 16.67
N ASP A 165 15.35 -7.44 16.92
CA ASP A 165 16.53 -7.52 16.04
C ASP A 165 16.98 -8.96 15.80
N ARG A 166 16.96 -9.82 16.84
CA ARG A 166 17.31 -11.24 16.72
C ARG A 166 16.27 -12.00 15.89
N PHE A 167 14.98 -11.69 16.09
CA PHE A 167 13.90 -12.28 15.33
C PHE A 167 14.02 -11.89 13.85
N LEU A 168 14.19 -10.61 13.54
CA LEU A 168 14.33 -10.12 12.18
C LEU A 168 15.56 -10.71 11.47
N ALA A 169 16.67 -10.91 12.19
CA ALA A 169 17.89 -11.51 11.65
C ALA A 169 17.81 -13.00 11.32
N HIS A 170 16.99 -13.77 12.05
CA HIS A 170 17.03 -15.24 12.01
C HIS A 170 15.69 -15.93 11.70
N ALA A 171 14.56 -15.26 11.86
CA ALA A 171 13.26 -15.84 11.55
C ALA A 171 13.13 -16.07 10.04
N PRO A 172 12.41 -17.11 9.60
CA PRO A 172 11.93 -17.22 8.23
C PRO A 172 11.19 -15.95 7.80
N LEU A 173 11.37 -15.53 6.54
CA LEU A 173 10.78 -14.30 6.01
C LEU A 173 9.25 -14.27 6.22
N ALA A 174 8.57 -15.39 6.03
CA ALA A 174 7.13 -15.51 6.26
C ALA A 174 6.67 -15.11 7.67
N LEU A 175 7.46 -15.39 8.71
CA LEU A 175 7.13 -15.00 10.08
C LEU A 175 7.40 -13.51 10.35
N VAL A 176 8.39 -12.93 9.67
CA VAL A 176 8.62 -11.49 9.71
C VAL A 176 7.47 -10.76 9.01
N GLU A 177 6.96 -11.32 7.92
CA GLU A 177 5.75 -10.80 7.27
C GLU A 177 4.51 -10.95 8.14
N ASP A 178 4.32 -12.08 8.83
CA ASP A 178 3.20 -12.24 9.79
C ASP A 178 3.25 -11.17 10.89
N LEU A 179 4.47 -10.81 11.35
CA LEU A 179 4.68 -9.72 12.31
C LEU A 179 4.31 -8.36 11.71
N LEU A 180 4.75 -8.06 10.48
CA LEU A 180 4.44 -6.80 9.79
C LEU A 180 2.95 -6.68 9.42
N ASP A 181 2.30 -7.79 9.08
CA ASP A 181 0.86 -7.83 8.80
C ASP A 181 0.06 -7.54 10.08
N GLY A 182 0.55 -7.98 11.24
CA GLY A 182 -0.04 -7.70 12.56
C GLY A 182 0.21 -6.26 13.06
N ASP A 183 1.38 -5.71 12.77
CA ASP A 183 1.74 -4.32 13.09
C ASP A 183 2.62 -3.70 11.99
N PRO A 184 2.01 -3.02 10.99
CA PRO A 184 2.73 -2.39 9.90
C PRO A 184 3.60 -1.21 10.32
N SER A 185 3.42 -0.69 11.55
CA SER A 185 4.16 0.47 12.06
C SER A 185 5.53 0.09 12.63
N LEU A 186 5.83 -1.20 12.70
CA LEU A 186 7.09 -1.70 13.23
C LEU A 186 8.28 -1.24 12.37
N PRO A 187 9.28 -0.57 12.97
CA PRO A 187 10.47 -0.19 12.25
C PRO A 187 11.33 -1.43 11.99
N VAL A 188 11.51 -1.78 10.71
CA VAL A 188 12.51 -2.79 10.30
C VAL A 188 13.74 -2.07 9.80
N ALA A 189 14.87 -2.24 10.49
CA ALA A 189 16.11 -1.59 10.08
C ALA A 189 16.76 -2.34 8.92
N ALA A 190 17.33 -1.59 7.97
CA ALA A 190 18.13 -2.19 6.92
C ALA A 190 19.39 -2.85 7.52
N GLY A 191 19.64 -4.12 7.17
CA GLY A 191 20.88 -4.82 7.49
C GLY A 191 20.78 -5.85 8.62
N GLU A 192 19.58 -6.14 9.11
CA GLU A 192 19.37 -7.19 10.11
C GLU A 192 19.55 -8.59 9.52
N ARG A 193 19.26 -8.76 8.23
CA ARG A 193 19.35 -10.05 7.52
C ARG A 193 20.63 -10.16 6.70
N ALA A 194 21.10 -11.39 6.49
CA ALA A 194 22.29 -11.67 5.69
C ALA A 194 22.08 -11.42 4.19
N ASP A 195 20.87 -11.62 3.67
CA ASP A 195 20.52 -11.31 2.29
C ASP A 195 20.09 -9.85 2.15
N GLY A 196 20.88 -9.07 1.41
CA GLY A 196 20.59 -7.67 1.11
C GLY A 196 19.25 -7.47 0.39
N ARG A 197 18.80 -8.43 -0.43
CA ARG A 197 17.50 -8.36 -1.11
C ARG A 197 16.34 -8.49 -0.14
N GLU A 198 16.45 -9.37 0.86
CA GLU A 198 15.43 -9.50 1.92
C GLU A 198 15.36 -8.22 2.76
N ASN A 199 16.50 -7.57 3.05
CA ASN A 199 16.49 -6.28 3.75
C ASN A 199 15.76 -5.19 2.96
N LEU A 200 16.03 -5.07 1.65
CA LEU A 200 15.33 -4.11 0.79
C LEU A 200 13.83 -4.43 0.69
N TYR A 201 13.49 -5.71 0.59
CA TYR A 201 12.11 -6.17 0.58
C TYR A 201 11.35 -5.77 1.85
N LEU A 202 11.94 -6.03 3.03
CA LEU A 202 11.33 -5.66 4.30
C LEU A 202 11.23 -4.15 4.49
N LEU A 203 12.24 -3.39 4.05
CA LEU A 203 12.18 -1.93 4.06
C LEU A 203 11.04 -1.41 3.18
N ALA A 204 10.82 -2.03 2.01
CA ALA A 204 9.69 -1.72 1.12
C ALA A 204 8.32 -1.96 1.79
N ARG A 205 8.24 -2.95 2.68
CA ARG A 205 7.02 -3.25 3.43
C ARG A 205 6.82 -2.33 4.63
N SER A 206 7.87 -2.00 5.39
CA SER A 206 7.72 -1.23 6.62
C SER A 206 7.74 0.29 6.38
N ASP A 207 8.61 0.78 5.50
CA ASP A 207 8.83 2.22 5.29
C ASP A 207 9.27 2.52 3.85
N PRO A 208 8.33 2.50 2.89
CA PRO A 208 8.63 2.65 1.47
C PRO A 208 9.25 4.01 1.11
N ALA A 209 9.06 5.03 1.95
CA ALA A 209 9.60 6.36 1.73
C ALA A 209 11.13 6.42 1.89
N LYS A 210 11.75 5.44 2.57
CA LYS A 210 13.21 5.39 2.76
C LYS A 210 13.99 4.79 1.59
N LEU A 211 13.30 4.16 0.63
CA LEU A 211 13.96 3.53 -0.51
C LEU A 211 14.35 4.58 -1.56
N THR A 212 15.55 4.45 -2.14
CA THR A 212 15.95 5.17 -3.36
C THR A 212 15.32 4.53 -4.61
N ASP A 213 15.31 5.24 -5.74
CA ASP A 213 14.72 4.72 -6.98
C ASP A 213 15.42 3.45 -7.45
N GLU A 214 16.75 3.37 -7.33
CA GLU A 214 17.51 2.16 -7.68
C GLU A 214 17.14 0.98 -6.78
N GLN A 215 16.80 1.25 -5.51
CA GLN A 215 16.39 0.21 -4.57
C GLN A 215 14.96 -0.28 -4.85
N VAL A 216 14.04 0.63 -5.20
CA VAL A 216 12.68 0.26 -5.63
C VAL A 216 12.74 -0.60 -6.90
N GLU A 217 13.62 -0.27 -7.84
CA GLU A 217 13.88 -1.06 -9.04
C GLU A 217 14.48 -2.43 -8.72
N ALA A 218 15.46 -2.50 -7.81
CA ALA A 218 16.07 -3.76 -7.40
C ALA A 218 15.07 -4.74 -6.75
N VAL A 219 14.04 -4.22 -6.06
CA VAL A 219 12.95 -5.03 -5.48
C VAL A 219 11.87 -5.39 -6.53
N GLY A 220 11.91 -4.77 -7.71
CA GLY A 220 10.97 -5.00 -8.80
C GLY A 220 9.59 -4.38 -8.54
N TRP A 221 9.53 -3.27 -7.80
CA TRP A 221 8.27 -2.62 -7.43
C TRP A 221 7.83 -1.59 -8.47
N ARG A 222 7.22 -2.10 -9.55
CA ARG A 222 6.86 -1.29 -10.72
C ARG A 222 5.88 -0.15 -10.40
N ASP A 223 4.85 -0.38 -9.58
CA ASP A 223 3.88 0.66 -9.23
C ASP A 223 4.53 1.87 -8.54
N GLU A 224 5.39 1.65 -7.56
CA GLU A 224 6.06 2.72 -6.83
C GLU A 224 7.05 3.49 -7.73
N LEU A 225 7.78 2.80 -8.61
CA LEU A 225 8.64 3.47 -9.60
C LEU A 225 7.83 4.42 -10.49
N TRP A 226 6.69 3.96 -11.00
CA TRP A 226 5.85 4.79 -11.86
C TRP A 226 5.21 5.95 -11.10
N ARG A 227 4.77 5.73 -9.86
CA ARG A 227 4.27 6.80 -8.98
C ARG A 227 5.31 7.92 -8.82
N ARG A 228 6.57 7.55 -8.55
CA ARG A 228 7.68 8.51 -8.42
C ARG A 228 8.01 9.21 -9.73
N ARG A 229 8.03 8.47 -10.85
CA ARG A 229 8.27 9.04 -12.18
C ARG A 229 7.21 10.07 -12.56
N VAL A 230 5.94 9.74 -12.33
CA VAL A 230 4.82 10.65 -12.57
C VAL A 230 4.93 11.94 -11.73
N MET A 231 5.40 11.84 -10.48
CA MET A 231 5.67 13.02 -9.64
C MET A 231 6.86 13.85 -10.13
N ALA A 232 7.93 13.20 -10.59
CA ALA A 232 9.17 13.86 -11.00
C ALA A 232 9.09 14.47 -12.40
N GLU A 233 8.31 13.84 -13.31
CA GLU A 233 8.19 14.21 -14.72
C GLU A 233 6.71 14.44 -15.10
N PRO A 234 6.09 15.53 -14.60
CA PRO A 234 4.65 15.81 -14.75
C PRO A 234 4.30 16.27 -16.18
N GLY A 235 4.33 15.33 -17.12
CA GLY A 235 4.11 15.52 -18.55
C GLY A 235 4.70 14.40 -19.41
N HIS A 236 5.45 13.48 -18.80
CA HIS A 236 5.87 12.26 -19.47
C HIS A 236 4.66 11.35 -19.68
N ARG A 237 4.36 11.04 -20.95
CA ARG A 237 3.25 10.16 -21.30
C ARG A 237 3.47 8.76 -20.72
N VAL A 238 2.49 8.26 -20.00
CA VAL A 238 2.50 6.88 -19.50
C VAL A 238 2.24 5.90 -20.66
N PRO A 239 3.12 4.92 -20.92
CA PRO A 239 2.94 3.92 -21.97
C PRO A 239 1.90 2.86 -21.56
N ASP A 240 1.36 2.14 -22.55
CA ASP A 240 0.29 1.16 -22.34
C ASP A 240 0.74 -0.04 -21.48
N GLU A 241 2.04 -0.37 -21.48
CA GLU A 241 2.61 -1.46 -20.65
C GLU A 241 2.89 -1.04 -19.20
N ALA A 242 2.61 0.21 -18.83
CA ALA A 242 2.71 0.68 -17.46
C ALA A 242 1.63 0.04 -16.56
N PRO A 243 1.88 -0.03 -15.24
CA PRO A 243 0.88 -0.49 -14.29
C PRO A 243 -0.42 0.30 -14.41
N GLU A 244 -1.54 -0.36 -14.11
CA GLU A 244 -2.87 0.24 -14.17
C GLU A 244 -2.98 1.52 -13.33
N SER A 245 -2.34 1.54 -12.16
CA SER A 245 -2.26 2.70 -11.27
C SER A 245 -1.73 3.94 -12.00
N ALA A 246 -0.65 3.79 -12.77
CA ALA A 246 -0.04 4.88 -13.53
C ALA A 246 -0.92 5.34 -14.71
N ARG A 247 -1.57 4.38 -15.38
CA ARG A 247 -2.48 4.68 -16.50
C ARG A 247 -3.74 5.42 -16.03
N ILE A 248 -4.27 5.06 -14.85
CA ILE A 248 -5.38 5.79 -14.22
C ILE A 248 -4.96 7.24 -13.91
N LEU A 249 -3.78 7.44 -13.33
CA LEU A 249 -3.28 8.79 -13.04
C LEU A 249 -3.13 9.64 -14.31
N GLN A 250 -2.61 9.05 -15.40
CA GLN A 250 -2.55 9.70 -16.71
C GLN A 250 -3.94 10.03 -17.26
N GLY A 251 -4.90 9.10 -17.15
CA GLY A 251 -6.29 9.35 -17.57
C GLY A 251 -6.91 10.55 -16.87
N VAL A 252 -6.63 10.75 -15.57
CA VAL A 252 -7.10 11.95 -14.86
C VAL A 252 -6.44 13.22 -15.39
N ALA A 253 -5.14 13.18 -15.69
CA ALA A 253 -4.42 14.29 -16.31
C ALA A 253 -4.97 14.65 -17.70
N ASP A 254 -5.43 13.64 -18.44
CA ASP A 254 -6.04 13.77 -19.77
C ASP A 254 -7.50 14.24 -19.71
N GLY A 255 -8.08 14.36 -18.50
CA GLY A 255 -9.45 14.84 -18.31
C GLY A 255 -10.53 13.76 -18.27
N ASP A 256 -10.19 12.47 -18.14
CA ASP A 256 -11.16 11.36 -18.11
C ASP A 256 -11.87 11.24 -16.75
N PRO A 257 -13.21 11.47 -16.67
CA PRO A 257 -13.96 11.33 -15.42
C PRO A 257 -13.99 9.90 -14.88
N LEU A 258 -13.91 8.88 -15.75
CA LEU A 258 -13.88 7.48 -15.32
C LEU A 258 -12.56 7.18 -14.58
N ALA A 259 -11.45 7.72 -15.06
CA ALA A 259 -10.17 7.62 -14.38
C ALA A 259 -10.21 8.28 -12.99
N LEU A 260 -10.95 9.38 -12.83
CA LEU A 260 -11.16 10.04 -11.53
C LEU A 260 -12.00 9.17 -10.58
N GLU A 261 -12.93 8.38 -11.08
CA GLU A 261 -13.65 7.39 -10.27
C GLU A 261 -12.72 6.26 -9.81
N LEU A 262 -11.92 5.72 -10.73
CA LEU A 262 -11.01 4.61 -10.44
C LEU A 262 -9.90 4.99 -9.45
N VAL A 263 -9.39 6.23 -9.50
CA VAL A 263 -8.33 6.69 -8.58
C VAL A 263 -8.78 6.65 -7.11
N VAL A 264 -10.08 6.73 -6.83
CA VAL A 264 -10.63 6.65 -5.46
C VAL A 264 -10.21 5.36 -4.75
N GLY A 265 -10.08 4.24 -5.47
CA GLY A 265 -9.60 2.97 -4.91
C GLY A 265 -8.16 3.02 -4.40
N PHE A 266 -7.35 3.96 -4.91
CA PHE A 266 -5.94 4.12 -4.57
C PHE A 266 -5.69 5.25 -3.57
N LEU A 267 -6.68 6.09 -3.28
CA LEU A 267 -6.56 7.20 -2.35
C LEU A 267 -6.94 6.82 -0.93
N GLU A 268 -6.36 7.52 0.04
CA GLU A 268 -6.63 7.38 1.47
C GLU A 268 -6.82 8.75 2.14
N GLY A 269 -7.52 8.77 3.28
CA GLY A 269 -7.72 9.99 4.07
C GLY A 269 -8.44 11.11 3.32
N LYS A 270 -7.92 12.34 3.45
CA LYS A 270 -8.57 13.57 2.96
C LYS A 270 -8.69 13.64 1.43
N PRO A 271 -7.65 13.33 0.61
CA PRO A 271 -7.78 13.29 -0.85
C PRO A 271 -8.93 12.40 -1.32
N ARG A 272 -9.06 11.19 -0.75
CA ARG A 272 -10.16 10.26 -1.08
C ARG A 272 -11.53 10.89 -0.82
N GLN A 273 -11.71 11.48 0.36
CA GLN A 273 -12.98 12.13 0.74
C GLN A 273 -13.33 13.30 -0.19
N MET A 274 -12.32 14.08 -0.61
CA MET A 274 -12.53 15.20 -1.52
C MET A 274 -12.98 14.73 -2.90
N VAL A 275 -12.31 13.74 -3.49
CA VAL A 275 -12.68 13.18 -4.80
C VAL A 275 -14.07 12.53 -4.73
N GLN A 276 -14.35 11.75 -3.69
CA GLN A 276 -15.68 11.16 -3.48
C GLN A 276 -16.79 12.21 -3.37
N HIS A 277 -16.54 13.34 -2.69
CA HIS A 277 -17.53 14.42 -2.59
C HIS A 277 -17.81 15.07 -3.96
N VAL A 278 -16.77 15.26 -4.77
CA VAL A 278 -16.90 15.80 -6.14
C VAL A 278 -17.70 14.84 -7.03
N LEU A 279 -17.34 13.56 -7.05
CA LEU A 279 -18.03 12.52 -7.83
C LEU A 279 -19.49 12.31 -7.39
N ALA A 280 -19.80 12.50 -6.10
CA ALA A 280 -21.16 12.36 -5.60
C ALA A 280 -22.06 13.59 -5.89
N ASN A 281 -21.48 14.73 -6.24
CA ASN A 281 -22.20 15.99 -6.46
C ASN A 281 -21.76 16.67 -7.77
N PRO A 282 -21.81 15.99 -8.94
CA PRO A 282 -21.34 16.57 -10.20
C PRO A 282 -22.08 17.86 -10.57
N ASP A 283 -23.37 17.95 -10.21
CA ASP A 283 -24.26 19.07 -10.56
C ASP A 283 -24.09 20.32 -9.67
N ASN A 284 -23.20 20.27 -8.67
CA ASN A 284 -22.99 21.39 -7.75
C ASN A 284 -21.51 21.74 -7.55
N PRO A 285 -20.83 22.30 -8.58
CA PRO A 285 -19.42 22.69 -8.49
C PRO A 285 -19.13 23.70 -7.38
N ALA A 286 -20.08 24.59 -7.08
CA ALA A 286 -19.94 25.57 -6.00
C ALA A 286 -19.80 24.93 -4.60
N GLY A 287 -20.30 23.70 -4.43
CA GLY A 287 -20.18 22.91 -3.21
C GLY A 287 -18.93 22.04 -3.12
N TRP A 288 -18.05 22.05 -4.13
CA TRP A 288 -16.85 21.22 -4.13
C TRP A 288 -15.74 21.77 -3.22
N PRO A 289 -14.81 20.91 -2.74
CA PRO A 289 -13.73 21.35 -1.89
C PRO A 289 -12.80 22.34 -2.61
N LYS A 290 -12.54 23.50 -1.99
CA LYS A 290 -11.72 24.57 -2.58
C LYS A 290 -10.33 24.13 -3.07
N ALA A 291 -9.73 23.15 -2.41
CA ALA A 291 -8.43 22.62 -2.79
C ALA A 291 -8.43 21.86 -4.13
N MET A 292 -9.59 21.39 -4.63
CA MET A 292 -9.71 20.82 -5.98
C MET A 292 -9.48 21.89 -7.05
N PHE A 293 -9.96 23.12 -6.81
CA PHE A 293 -9.78 24.24 -7.75
C PHE A 293 -8.40 24.89 -7.65
N ALA A 294 -7.69 24.70 -6.53
CA ALA A 294 -6.36 25.25 -6.35
C ALA A 294 -5.29 24.52 -7.20
N ASP A 295 -5.52 23.24 -7.50
CA ASP A 295 -4.67 22.44 -8.37
C ASP A 295 -5.21 22.52 -9.81
N ARG A 296 -4.54 23.30 -10.67
CA ARG A 296 -4.98 23.55 -12.06
C ARG A 296 -4.93 22.31 -12.93
N ASP A 297 -4.11 21.34 -12.57
CA ASP A 297 -3.98 20.11 -13.34
C ASP A 297 -5.24 19.24 -13.21
N LEU A 298 -6.10 19.48 -12.20
CA LEU A 298 -7.43 18.85 -12.10
C LEU A 298 -8.49 19.50 -13.00
N TRP A 299 -8.27 20.72 -13.47
CA TRP A 299 -9.32 21.47 -14.16
C TRP A 299 -9.88 20.76 -15.41
N PRO A 300 -9.09 20.07 -16.25
CA PRO A 300 -9.63 19.31 -17.38
C PRO A 300 -10.67 18.26 -16.97
N VAL A 301 -10.39 17.45 -15.95
CA VAL A 301 -11.33 16.40 -15.52
C VAL A 301 -12.53 16.99 -14.78
N LEU A 302 -12.33 18.10 -14.07
CA LEU A 302 -13.41 18.80 -13.36
C LEU A 302 -14.38 19.47 -14.34
N GLU A 303 -13.87 20.04 -15.43
CA GLU A 303 -14.67 20.63 -16.52
C GLU A 303 -15.58 19.57 -17.14
N GLU A 304 -15.03 18.41 -17.49
CA GLU A 304 -15.80 17.31 -18.07
C GLU A 304 -16.88 16.80 -17.09
N LEU A 305 -16.56 16.70 -15.80
CA LEU A 305 -17.50 16.26 -14.79
C LEU A 305 -18.68 17.23 -14.57
N CYS A 306 -18.47 18.54 -14.73
CA CYS A 306 -19.53 19.55 -14.54
C CYS A 306 -20.13 20.10 -15.83
N ALA A 307 -19.91 19.44 -16.98
CA ALA A 307 -20.28 19.95 -18.29
C ALA A 307 -21.77 20.37 -18.41
N GLU A 308 -22.68 19.67 -17.71
CA GLU A 308 -24.12 19.96 -17.76
C GLU A 308 -24.58 21.10 -16.83
N ALA A 309 -23.99 21.22 -15.63
CA ALA A 309 -24.41 22.19 -14.63
C ALA A 309 -23.71 23.55 -14.76
N GLY A 310 -22.48 23.55 -15.28
CA GLY A 310 -21.60 24.72 -15.39
C GLY A 310 -21.15 25.26 -14.02
N PRO A 311 -19.96 25.89 -13.94
CA PRO A 311 -19.48 26.50 -12.70
C PRO A 311 -20.20 27.83 -12.44
N SER A 312 -21.49 27.80 -12.10
CA SER A 312 -22.30 28.99 -11.86
C SER A 312 -22.23 29.44 -10.40
N GLY A 313 -21.59 30.58 -10.12
CA GLY A 313 -21.60 31.19 -8.79
C GLY A 313 -20.82 32.50 -8.67
N SER A 314 -21.40 33.50 -8.02
CA SER A 314 -20.73 34.74 -7.63
C SER A 314 -19.75 34.46 -6.47
N VAL A 315 -18.55 33.96 -6.76
CA VAL A 315 -17.58 33.59 -5.73
C VAL A 315 -16.17 34.05 -6.12
N GLN A 316 -15.50 34.80 -5.25
CA GLN A 316 -14.09 35.16 -5.40
C GLN A 316 -13.16 33.97 -5.08
N GLY A 317 -11.97 33.93 -5.72
CA GLY A 317 -10.92 32.92 -5.47
C GLY A 317 -10.86 31.83 -6.54
N SER A 318 -10.25 30.68 -6.22
CA SER A 318 -9.92 29.62 -7.19
C SER A 318 -11.10 29.07 -8.00
N LEU A 319 -12.33 29.12 -7.46
CA LEU A 319 -13.53 28.73 -8.20
C LEU A 319 -13.86 29.73 -9.33
N ALA A 320 -13.68 31.03 -9.11
CA ALA A 320 -13.83 32.03 -10.17
C ALA A 320 -12.76 31.87 -11.25
N ASP A 321 -11.52 31.56 -10.86
CA ASP A 321 -10.45 31.30 -11.82
C ASP A 321 -10.77 30.07 -12.69
N PHE A 322 -11.27 28.99 -12.07
CA PHE A 322 -11.74 27.79 -12.78
C PHE A 322 -12.92 28.10 -13.71
N ALA A 323 -13.93 28.84 -13.24
CA ALA A 323 -15.08 29.23 -14.05
C ALA A 323 -14.66 30.07 -15.27
N THR A 324 -13.77 31.04 -15.05
CA THR A 324 -13.19 31.88 -16.12
C THR A 324 -12.45 31.02 -17.15
N TRP A 325 -11.68 30.04 -16.70
CA TRP A 325 -10.97 29.12 -17.59
C TRP A 325 -11.93 28.24 -18.40
N CYS A 326 -13.00 27.72 -17.78
CA CYS A 326 -14.06 26.97 -18.47
C CYS A 326 -14.76 27.84 -19.53
N ASP A 327 -15.10 29.10 -19.19
CA ASP A 327 -15.74 30.03 -20.12
C ASP A 327 -14.87 30.31 -21.34
N LEU A 328 -13.58 30.61 -21.13
CA LEU A 328 -12.64 30.86 -22.22
C LEU A 328 -12.41 29.61 -23.08
N ARG A 329 -12.35 28.42 -22.49
CA ARG A 329 -12.26 27.15 -23.26
C ARG A 329 -13.53 26.87 -24.02
N ALA A 330 -14.69 27.10 -23.43
CA ALA A 330 -15.98 26.97 -24.11
C ALA A 330 -16.07 27.95 -25.28
N ALA A 331 -15.64 29.20 -25.09
CA ALA A 331 -15.56 30.19 -26.17
C ALA A 331 -14.63 29.72 -27.29
N HIS A 332 -13.46 29.17 -26.96
CA HIS A 332 -12.52 28.64 -27.96
C HIS A 332 -13.07 27.40 -28.69
N ARG A 333 -13.75 26.47 -28.00
CA ARG A 333 -14.44 25.35 -28.67
C ARG A 333 -15.53 25.86 -29.61
N GLN A 334 -16.33 26.84 -29.17
CA GLN A 334 -17.36 27.47 -29.99
C GLN A 334 -16.78 28.26 -31.17
N LEU A 335 -15.57 28.80 -31.03
CA LEU A 335 -14.83 29.45 -32.13
C LEU A 335 -14.51 28.47 -33.26
N MET A 336 -14.12 27.25 -32.90
CA MET A 336 -13.79 26.17 -33.86
C MET A 336 -15.02 25.71 -34.65
N ASP A 337 -16.21 25.87 -34.06
CA ASP A 337 -17.51 25.62 -34.71
C ASP A 337 -18.17 26.89 -35.30
N VAL A 338 -17.45 28.02 -35.33
CA VAL A 338 -17.93 29.32 -35.85
C VAL A 338 -19.25 29.78 -35.22
N ASN A 339 -19.42 29.55 -33.91
CA ASN A 339 -20.65 29.80 -33.18
C ASN A 339 -20.65 31.16 -32.47
N VAL A 340 -21.69 31.96 -32.71
CA VAL A 340 -21.91 33.29 -32.08
C VAL A 340 -22.07 33.20 -30.56
N GLY A 341 -22.35 32.01 -30.02
CA GLY A 341 -22.34 31.72 -28.57
C GLY A 341 -21.04 32.16 -27.89
N ALA A 342 -19.92 32.19 -28.62
CA ALA A 342 -18.63 32.58 -28.09
C ALA A 342 -18.63 34.00 -27.51
N TYR A 343 -19.37 34.94 -28.12
CA TYR A 343 -19.52 36.30 -27.58
C TYR A 343 -20.10 36.31 -26.17
N ARG A 344 -21.08 35.43 -25.88
CA ARG A 344 -21.71 35.36 -24.56
C ARG A 344 -20.74 34.88 -23.50
N ALA A 345 -19.90 33.90 -23.84
CA ALA A 345 -18.89 33.36 -22.95
C ALA A 345 -17.75 34.37 -22.69
N LEU A 346 -17.40 35.20 -23.68
CA LEU A 346 -16.33 36.18 -23.58
C LEU A 346 -16.72 37.48 -22.86
N ALA A 347 -17.98 37.91 -23.00
CA ALA A 347 -18.44 39.22 -22.52
C ALA A 347 -18.07 39.57 -21.05
N PRO A 348 -18.15 38.63 -20.07
CA PRO A 348 -17.73 38.91 -18.69
C PRO A 348 -16.23 39.19 -18.51
N HIS A 349 -15.41 38.76 -19.47
CA HIS A 349 -13.95 38.68 -19.34
C HIS A 349 -13.19 39.78 -20.06
N LEU A 350 -13.88 40.61 -20.86
CA LEU A 350 -13.30 41.70 -21.65
C LEU A 350 -12.65 42.81 -20.81
N GLU A 351 -13.16 43.04 -19.60
CA GLU A 351 -12.67 44.04 -18.65
C GLU A 351 -12.00 43.38 -17.43
N SER A 352 -11.58 42.12 -17.55
CA SER A 352 -10.94 41.40 -16.45
C SER A 352 -9.68 42.12 -15.96
N GLU A 353 -9.52 42.19 -14.64
CA GLU A 353 -8.28 42.68 -14.02
C GLU A 353 -7.11 41.71 -14.24
N THR A 354 -7.40 40.44 -14.53
CA THR A 354 -6.40 39.43 -14.83
C THR A 354 -5.91 39.58 -16.27
N THR A 355 -4.66 40.00 -16.45
CA THR A 355 -4.08 40.37 -17.75
C THR A 355 -4.31 39.32 -18.84
N TRP A 356 -3.97 38.06 -18.58
CA TRP A 356 -4.07 37.00 -19.60
C TRP A 356 -5.51 36.66 -19.98
N VAL A 357 -6.44 36.76 -19.03
CA VAL A 357 -7.89 36.55 -19.27
C VAL A 357 -8.39 37.63 -20.21
N ARG A 358 -8.05 38.88 -19.91
CA ARG A 358 -8.42 40.03 -20.72
C ARG A 358 -7.79 39.96 -22.12
N GLU A 359 -6.53 39.59 -22.22
CA GLU A 359 -5.82 39.42 -23.50
C GLU A 359 -6.48 38.34 -24.36
N GLU A 360 -6.77 37.16 -23.79
CA GLU A 360 -7.46 36.06 -24.47
C GLU A 360 -8.87 36.47 -24.92
N ALA A 361 -9.66 37.08 -24.03
CA ALA A 361 -11.04 37.46 -24.31
C ALA A 361 -11.12 38.53 -25.40
N VAL A 362 -10.31 39.60 -25.29
CA VAL A 362 -10.30 40.68 -26.28
C VAL A 362 -9.78 40.19 -27.62
N ALA A 363 -8.72 39.38 -27.65
CA ALA A 363 -8.20 38.85 -28.92
C ALA A 363 -9.18 37.90 -29.60
N THR A 364 -9.91 37.09 -28.83
CA THR A 364 -10.93 36.19 -29.37
C THR A 364 -12.14 36.96 -29.88
N GLU A 365 -12.62 37.97 -29.15
CA GLU A 365 -13.73 38.81 -29.61
C GLU A 365 -13.36 39.62 -30.86
N VAL A 366 -12.15 40.19 -30.90
CA VAL A 366 -11.64 40.88 -32.10
C VAL A 366 -11.59 39.94 -33.30
N TYR A 367 -11.19 38.68 -33.11
CA TYR A 367 -11.21 37.70 -34.19
C TYR A 367 -12.63 37.44 -34.70
N LEU A 368 -13.59 37.24 -33.80
CA LEU A 368 -15.00 37.04 -34.18
C LEU A 368 -15.53 38.23 -34.97
N ASP A 369 -15.24 39.46 -34.53
CA ASP A 369 -15.65 40.68 -35.25
C ASP A 369 -15.04 40.75 -36.65
N LEU A 370 -13.77 40.38 -36.80
CA LEU A 370 -13.07 40.36 -38.08
C LEU A 370 -13.55 39.22 -39.00
N ARG A 371 -13.89 38.06 -38.44
CA ARG A 371 -14.38 36.89 -39.18
C ARG A 371 -15.67 37.18 -39.95
N PHE A 372 -16.57 37.95 -39.34
CA PHE A 372 -17.86 38.31 -39.93
C PHE A 372 -17.85 39.67 -40.65
N ALA A 373 -16.70 40.36 -40.65
CA ALA A 373 -16.54 41.64 -41.35
C ALA A 373 -16.35 41.45 -42.86
N ASP A 374 -16.81 42.45 -43.64
CA ASP A 374 -16.43 42.58 -45.04
C ASP A 374 -14.93 42.93 -45.14
N PRO A 375 -14.08 42.14 -45.82
CA PRO A 375 -12.66 42.44 -46.01
C PRO A 375 -12.40 43.80 -46.67
N GLY A 376 -13.36 44.31 -47.43
CA GLY A 376 -13.31 45.63 -48.04
C GLY A 376 -13.56 46.78 -47.04
N ASP A 377 -14.18 46.52 -45.89
CA ASP A 377 -14.39 47.55 -44.89
C ASP A 377 -13.14 47.72 -44.01
N SER A 378 -12.65 48.95 -43.91
CA SER A 378 -11.49 49.25 -43.06
C SER A 378 -11.89 49.50 -41.61
N GLN A 379 -13.16 49.81 -41.35
CA GLN A 379 -13.63 50.18 -40.01
C GLN A 379 -13.43 49.05 -38.98
N PRO A 380 -13.77 47.77 -39.26
CA PRO A 380 -13.51 46.67 -38.33
C PRO A 380 -12.02 46.48 -38.05
N LEU A 381 -11.15 46.69 -39.05
CA LEU A 381 -9.69 46.61 -38.89
C LEU A 381 -9.13 47.76 -38.04
N HIS A 382 -9.63 48.99 -38.21
CA HIS A 382 -9.27 50.11 -37.34
C HIS A 382 -9.69 49.87 -35.89
N GLU A 383 -10.88 49.31 -35.69
CA GLU A 383 -11.41 48.98 -34.36
C GLU A 383 -10.62 47.84 -33.71
N ALA A 384 -10.32 46.77 -34.45
CA ALA A 384 -9.44 45.69 -34.02
C ALA A 384 -8.07 46.22 -33.58
N LEU A 385 -7.46 47.09 -34.39
CA LEU A 385 -6.17 47.70 -34.06
C LEU A 385 -6.25 48.53 -32.78
N ARG A 386 -7.32 49.33 -32.62
CA ARG A 386 -7.54 50.15 -31.43
C ARG A 386 -7.65 49.28 -30.18
N ARG A 387 -8.49 48.24 -30.22
CA ARG A 387 -8.77 47.34 -29.09
C ARG A 387 -7.54 46.53 -28.69
N LEU A 388 -6.86 45.91 -29.66
CA LEU A 388 -5.63 45.14 -29.39
C LEU A 388 -4.50 46.05 -28.88
N SER A 389 -4.35 47.26 -29.42
CA SER A 389 -3.32 48.20 -28.94
C SER A 389 -3.63 48.73 -27.53
N ALA A 390 -4.91 48.85 -27.16
CA ALA A 390 -5.33 49.28 -25.83
C ALA A 390 -4.98 48.28 -24.73
N LEU A 391 -4.75 47.00 -25.06
CA LEU A 391 -4.25 46.01 -24.10
C LEU A 391 -2.87 46.36 -23.54
N ALA A 392 -2.07 47.15 -24.28
CA ALA A 392 -0.69 47.49 -23.94
C ALA A 392 0.16 46.26 -23.57
N SER A 393 -0.09 45.14 -24.26
CA SER A 393 0.51 43.83 -23.99
C SER A 393 1.87 43.66 -24.66
N ASP A 394 2.81 43.07 -23.92
CA ASP A 394 4.09 42.58 -24.45
C ASP A 394 4.04 41.13 -24.93
N HIS A 395 2.86 40.49 -24.93
CA HIS A 395 2.72 39.11 -25.39
C HIS A 395 3.04 39.00 -26.89
N PRO A 396 3.90 38.06 -27.33
CA PRO A 396 4.32 37.95 -28.72
C PRO A 396 3.15 37.73 -29.67
N VAL A 397 2.13 36.95 -29.27
CA VAL A 397 0.93 36.70 -30.07
C VAL A 397 0.11 37.99 -30.27
N ILE A 398 -0.09 38.78 -29.22
CA ILE A 398 -0.81 40.06 -29.33
C ILE A 398 -0.07 41.03 -30.26
N ARG A 399 1.26 41.15 -30.12
CA ARG A 399 2.07 41.97 -31.04
C ARG A 399 2.00 41.46 -32.48
N GLY A 400 2.02 40.14 -32.67
CA GLY A 400 1.83 39.49 -33.97
C GLY A 400 0.47 39.83 -34.59
N ASN A 401 -0.60 39.71 -33.81
CA ASN A 401 -1.97 40.05 -34.23
C ASN A 401 -2.10 41.54 -34.56
N ILE A 402 -1.51 42.44 -33.77
CA ILE A 402 -1.45 43.88 -34.09
C ILE A 402 -0.72 44.13 -35.42
N ALA A 403 0.43 43.47 -35.64
CA ALA A 403 1.18 43.59 -36.88
C ALA A 403 0.40 43.04 -38.09
N TRP A 404 -0.33 41.94 -37.89
CA TRP A 404 -1.21 41.37 -38.91
C TRP A 404 -2.32 42.34 -39.31
N VAL A 405 -3.02 42.94 -38.33
CA VAL A 405 -4.08 43.93 -38.59
C VAL A 405 -3.51 45.16 -39.32
N ARG A 406 -2.35 45.67 -38.92
CA ARG A 406 -1.68 46.79 -39.61
C ARG A 406 -1.36 46.47 -41.07
N ARG A 407 -0.79 45.29 -41.34
CA ARG A 407 -0.49 44.85 -42.71
C ARG A 407 -1.76 44.76 -43.57
N ARG A 408 -2.88 44.29 -43.00
CA ARG A 408 -4.17 44.26 -43.69
C ARG A 408 -4.69 45.67 -44.00
N LEU A 409 -4.54 46.63 -43.08
CA LEU A 409 -4.88 48.04 -43.33
C LEU A 409 -4.01 48.67 -44.44
N GLU A 410 -2.73 48.32 -44.50
CA GLU A 410 -1.80 48.79 -45.55
C GLU A 410 -2.07 48.16 -46.93
N THR A 411 -2.71 46.99 -46.97
CA THR A 411 -3.09 46.32 -48.21
C THR A 411 -4.28 47.04 -48.87
N ASP A 412 -4.23 47.21 -50.20
CA ASP A 412 -5.32 47.83 -50.96
C ASP A 412 -6.65 47.09 -50.75
N ARG A 413 -7.75 47.84 -50.65
CA ARG A 413 -9.10 47.34 -50.31
C ARG A 413 -9.51 46.16 -51.20
N ASN A 414 -9.23 46.24 -52.51
CA ASN A 414 -9.64 45.22 -53.48
C ASN A 414 -8.75 43.97 -53.45
N ASN A 415 -7.58 44.05 -52.79
CA ASN A 415 -6.61 42.97 -52.68
C ASN A 415 -6.57 42.36 -51.27
N ARG A 416 -7.42 42.83 -50.34
CA ARG A 416 -7.58 42.23 -49.03
C ARG A 416 -8.30 40.90 -49.21
N GLY A 417 -7.54 39.82 -49.07
CA GLY A 417 -8.11 38.47 -48.89
C GLY A 417 -8.96 38.37 -47.62
N PRO A 418 -9.52 37.20 -47.33
CA PRO A 418 -10.39 37.00 -46.17
C PRO A 418 -9.67 37.31 -44.85
N LEU A 419 -10.45 37.75 -43.86
CA LEU A 419 -9.98 38.19 -42.54
C LEU A 419 -10.02 37.08 -41.47
N PHE A 420 -10.31 35.85 -41.86
CA PHE A 420 -10.34 34.71 -40.95
C PHE A 420 -9.00 33.96 -40.89
N ASN A 421 -8.85 33.13 -39.86
CA ASN A 421 -7.73 32.20 -39.73
C ASN A 421 -8.15 30.86 -40.35
N PRO A 422 -7.50 30.40 -41.43
CA PRO A 422 -7.91 29.20 -42.14
C PRO A 422 -7.79 27.91 -41.31
N TYR A 423 -6.98 27.87 -40.24
CA TYR A 423 -6.96 26.72 -39.33
C TYR A 423 -8.26 26.62 -38.52
N LEU A 424 -8.75 27.76 -38.02
CA LEU A 424 -10.00 27.81 -37.24
C LEU A 424 -11.22 27.49 -38.10
N GLU A 425 -11.25 27.92 -39.36
CA GLU A 425 -12.33 27.54 -40.30
C GLU A 425 -12.37 26.04 -40.63
N LEU A 426 -11.24 25.36 -40.46
CA LEU A 426 -11.16 23.91 -40.61
C LEU A 426 -11.37 23.17 -39.29
N GLY A 427 -11.63 23.88 -38.18
CA GLY A 427 -11.78 23.29 -36.86
C GLY A 427 -10.51 22.62 -36.34
N VAL A 428 -9.32 23.10 -36.74
CA VAL A 428 -8.03 22.57 -36.28
C VAL A 428 -7.19 23.65 -35.58
N PRO A 429 -6.30 23.26 -34.64
CA PRO A 429 -5.42 24.22 -33.95
C PRO A 429 -4.55 25.02 -34.93
N HIS A 430 -4.17 26.23 -34.53
CA HIS A 430 -3.25 27.05 -35.31
C HIS A 430 -1.91 26.33 -35.50
N GLY A 431 -1.44 26.24 -36.74
CA GLY A 431 -0.18 25.56 -37.05
C GLY A 431 -0.29 24.04 -37.09
N ALA A 432 -1.51 23.47 -37.12
CA ALA A 432 -1.73 22.04 -37.34
C ALA A 432 -0.93 21.52 -38.54
N SER A 433 -0.47 20.27 -38.44
CA SER A 433 0.33 19.63 -39.47
C SER A 433 -0.43 19.48 -40.79
N ASN A 434 0.32 19.30 -41.87
CA ASN A 434 -0.24 19.16 -43.21
C ASN A 434 -1.29 18.04 -43.31
N GLU A 435 -1.03 16.93 -42.62
CA GLU A 435 -1.91 15.77 -42.62
C GLU A 435 -3.21 16.05 -41.86
N GLU A 436 -3.12 16.70 -40.70
CA GLU A 436 -4.26 17.03 -39.83
C GLU A 436 -5.25 17.96 -40.52
N TRP A 437 -4.78 19.11 -41.04
CA TRP A 437 -5.70 20.09 -41.63
C TRP A 437 -6.31 19.58 -42.95
N LYS A 438 -5.58 18.77 -43.73
CA LYS A 438 -6.14 18.14 -44.95
C LYS A 438 -7.19 17.10 -44.62
N GLU A 439 -7.02 16.32 -43.56
CA GLU A 439 -8.04 15.36 -43.14
C GLU A 439 -9.29 16.05 -42.58
N ALA A 440 -9.12 17.12 -41.80
CA ALA A 440 -10.22 17.95 -41.33
C ALA A 440 -11.02 18.52 -42.52
N TRP A 441 -10.35 19.08 -43.53
CA TRP A 441 -11.00 19.56 -44.76
C TRP A 441 -11.78 18.44 -45.48
N ARG A 442 -11.19 17.23 -45.64
CA ARG A 442 -11.90 16.09 -46.26
C ARG A 442 -13.13 15.68 -45.48
N SER A 443 -13.08 15.75 -44.16
CA SER A 443 -14.18 15.42 -43.26
C SER A 443 -15.31 16.47 -43.34
N LEU A 444 -14.97 17.75 -43.20
CA LEU A 444 -15.92 18.87 -43.34
C LEU A 444 -16.58 18.88 -44.72
N ARG A 445 -15.83 18.62 -45.80
CA ARG A 445 -16.40 18.54 -47.14
C ARG A 445 -17.43 17.40 -47.30
N ARG A 446 -17.25 16.29 -46.58
CA ARG A 446 -18.21 15.17 -46.56
C ARG A 446 -19.46 15.54 -45.76
N GLU A 447 -19.28 16.20 -44.62
CA GLU A 447 -20.35 16.61 -43.72
C GLU A 447 -21.23 17.74 -44.30
N LEU A 448 -20.60 18.77 -44.85
CA LEU A 448 -21.26 19.98 -45.40
C LEU A 448 -21.80 19.78 -46.82
N LYS A 449 -21.95 18.53 -47.27
CA LYS A 449 -22.44 18.23 -48.62
C LYS A 449 -23.84 18.80 -48.83
N GLY A 450 -23.94 19.78 -49.73
CA GLY A 450 -25.21 20.46 -50.05
C GLY A 450 -25.40 21.80 -49.36
N ARG A 451 -24.47 22.23 -48.48
CA ARG A 451 -24.43 23.56 -47.88
C ARG A 451 -23.39 24.44 -48.58
N THR A 452 -23.78 25.04 -49.70
CA THR A 452 -22.86 25.70 -50.62
C THR A 452 -22.10 26.89 -50.01
N GLU A 453 -22.73 27.64 -49.11
CA GLU A 453 -22.12 28.82 -48.47
C GLU A 453 -21.05 28.41 -47.45
N GLU A 454 -21.38 27.52 -46.51
CA GLU A 454 -20.42 26.98 -45.52
C GLU A 454 -19.23 26.26 -46.21
N LEU A 455 -19.49 25.57 -47.32
CA LEU A 455 -18.45 24.91 -48.10
C LEU A 455 -17.51 25.91 -48.82
N SER A 456 -17.99 27.13 -49.12
CA SER A 456 -17.18 28.17 -49.76
C SER A 456 -16.04 28.60 -48.84
N ASP A 457 -16.35 28.89 -47.58
CA ASP A 457 -15.37 29.33 -46.58
C ASP A 457 -14.34 28.22 -46.29
N VAL A 458 -14.80 26.97 -46.16
CA VAL A 458 -13.93 25.80 -45.97
C VAL A 458 -12.98 25.58 -47.16
N ASN A 459 -13.44 25.77 -48.40
CA ASN A 459 -12.57 25.65 -49.57
C ASN A 459 -11.59 26.82 -49.67
N GLN A 460 -12.03 28.03 -49.32
CA GLN A 460 -11.15 29.19 -49.28
C GLN A 460 -10.07 29.01 -48.22
N ALA A 461 -10.40 28.46 -47.04
CA ALA A 461 -9.43 28.11 -46.01
C ALA A 461 -8.38 27.10 -46.49
N HIS A 462 -8.82 26.04 -47.18
CA HIS A 462 -7.93 25.05 -47.81
C HIS A 462 -6.98 25.70 -48.83
N ASP A 463 -7.52 26.55 -49.71
CA ASP A 463 -6.71 27.22 -50.75
C ASP A 463 -5.67 28.16 -50.13
N LEU A 464 -6.02 28.91 -49.08
CA LEU A 464 -5.08 29.76 -48.35
C LEU A 464 -3.95 28.95 -47.71
N LEU A 465 -4.26 27.83 -47.04
CA LEU A 465 -3.23 26.98 -46.44
C LEU A 465 -2.30 26.40 -47.50
N ARG A 466 -2.84 25.95 -48.64
CA ARG A 466 -2.03 25.48 -49.77
C ARG A 466 -1.11 26.58 -50.29
N ASP A 467 -1.60 27.81 -50.40
CA ASP A 467 -0.82 28.94 -50.91
C ASP A 467 0.26 29.36 -49.91
N ILE A 468 -0.03 29.33 -48.60
CA ILE A 468 0.94 29.56 -47.52
C ILE A 468 2.05 28.50 -47.58
N GLU A 469 1.70 27.22 -47.73
CA GLU A 469 2.67 26.13 -47.89
C GLU A 469 3.57 26.35 -49.13
N ALA A 470 2.98 26.75 -50.26
CA ALA A 470 3.72 26.99 -51.50
C ALA A 470 4.64 28.22 -51.45
N SER A 471 4.33 29.20 -50.60
CA SER A 471 5.02 30.50 -50.52
C SER A 471 6.04 30.61 -49.37
N GLY A 472 6.45 29.47 -48.79
CA GLY A 472 7.47 29.43 -47.74
C GLY A 472 6.93 29.48 -46.31
N GLY A 473 5.66 29.14 -46.10
CA GLY A 473 5.06 28.93 -44.78
C GLY A 473 4.59 30.20 -44.06
N LEU A 474 4.25 30.03 -42.78
CA LEU A 474 3.66 31.07 -41.92
C LEU A 474 4.60 32.26 -41.67
N GLU A 475 5.92 32.10 -41.81
CA GLU A 475 6.87 33.21 -41.70
C GLU A 475 6.70 34.24 -42.83
N SER A 476 6.42 33.76 -44.04
CA SER A 476 6.20 34.58 -45.22
C SER A 476 4.78 35.16 -45.25
N ASN A 477 3.81 34.37 -44.77
CA ASN A 477 2.40 34.74 -44.71
C ASN A 477 1.81 34.52 -43.30
N PRO A 478 2.09 35.44 -42.36
CA PRO A 478 1.58 35.34 -41.00
C PRO A 478 0.06 35.48 -40.97
N LEU A 479 -0.57 34.78 -40.03
CA LEU A 479 -2.00 34.76 -39.79
C LEU A 479 -2.33 35.42 -38.44
N TYR A 480 -3.62 35.69 -38.21
CA TYR A 480 -4.12 35.99 -36.89
C TYR A 480 -4.09 34.72 -36.03
N VAL A 481 -3.53 34.78 -34.82
CA VAL A 481 -3.27 33.61 -33.98
C VAL A 481 -4.20 33.60 -32.76
N LEU A 482 -4.83 32.45 -32.54
CA LEU A 482 -5.58 32.07 -31.34
C LEU A 482 -5.32 30.58 -31.04
N PRO A 483 -5.36 30.17 -29.76
CA PRO A 483 -5.52 31.00 -28.56
C PRO A 483 -4.29 31.89 -28.33
N VAL A 484 -4.43 32.97 -27.54
CA VAL A 484 -3.29 33.85 -27.20
C VAL A 484 -2.39 33.18 -26.17
N HIS A 485 -2.99 32.58 -25.16
CA HIS A 485 -2.35 31.87 -24.05
C HIS A 485 -2.64 30.37 -24.12
N GLU A 486 -2.14 29.72 -25.17
CA GLU A 486 -2.29 28.27 -25.35
C GLU A 486 -1.83 27.50 -24.10
N GLU A 487 -0.72 27.92 -23.49
CA GLU A 487 -0.14 27.29 -22.32
C GLU A 487 -1.03 27.34 -21.07
N LYS A 488 -1.97 28.30 -21.02
CA LYS A 488 -2.92 28.47 -19.90
C LYS A 488 -4.27 27.83 -20.22
N LEU A 489 -4.70 27.92 -21.47
CA LEU A 489 -6.02 27.45 -21.88
C LEU A 489 -6.01 25.93 -22.15
N PHE A 490 -4.91 25.43 -22.72
CA PHE A 490 -4.69 24.02 -23.05
C PHE A 490 -3.33 23.56 -22.49
N PRO A 491 -3.15 23.56 -21.16
CA PRO A 491 -1.91 23.10 -20.56
C PRO A 491 -1.63 21.65 -20.95
N SER A 492 -0.36 21.31 -21.18
CA SER A 492 0.04 19.92 -21.40
C SER A 492 -0.41 19.06 -20.21
N PRO A 493 -1.02 17.88 -20.42
CA PRO A 493 -1.52 17.04 -19.34
C PRO A 493 -0.45 16.76 -18.28
N ARG A 494 -0.78 17.03 -17.02
CA ARG A 494 0.07 16.75 -15.86
C ARG A 494 -0.74 16.01 -14.81
N VAL A 495 -0.14 15.04 -14.14
CA VAL A 495 -0.83 14.33 -13.08
C VAL A 495 -0.98 15.26 -11.87
N PRO A 496 -2.22 15.52 -11.42
CA PRO A 496 -2.46 16.46 -10.34
C PRO A 496 -1.91 15.96 -9.01
N SER A 497 -1.18 16.82 -8.32
CA SER A 497 -0.50 16.49 -7.07
C SER A 497 -1.45 15.97 -5.97
N LEU A 498 -2.68 16.49 -5.94
CA LEU A 498 -3.68 16.15 -4.94
C LEU A 498 -4.14 14.68 -5.01
N ILE A 499 -4.08 14.07 -6.20
CA ILE A 499 -4.58 12.71 -6.44
C ILE A 499 -3.47 11.67 -6.56
N ILE A 500 -2.21 12.07 -6.42
CA ILE A 500 -1.11 11.11 -6.39
C ILE A 500 -1.19 10.38 -5.04
N PRO A 501 -1.37 9.05 -5.02
CA PRO A 501 -1.42 8.30 -3.78
C PRO A 501 -0.12 8.45 -2.98
N ALA A 502 -0.24 8.32 -1.65
CA ALA A 502 0.94 8.15 -0.81
C ALA A 502 1.64 6.82 -1.15
N ALA A 503 2.94 6.72 -0.85
CA ALA A 503 3.65 5.45 -0.95
C ALA A 503 2.98 4.43 -0.02
N ARG A 504 2.52 3.32 -0.59
CA ARG A 504 1.92 2.21 0.15
C ARG A 504 3.00 1.18 0.46
N PRO A 505 2.91 0.41 1.56
CA PRO A 505 3.72 -0.78 1.76
C PRO A 505 3.71 -1.73 0.57
N LEU A 506 4.83 -2.39 0.29
CA LEU A 506 4.88 -3.45 -0.70
C LEU A 506 4.06 -4.66 -0.23
N ASP A 507 3.29 -5.25 -1.14
CA ASP A 507 2.49 -6.42 -0.85
C ASP A 507 3.34 -7.63 -0.45
N ARG A 508 2.71 -8.49 0.36
CA ARG A 508 3.25 -9.77 0.78
C ARG A 508 3.60 -10.65 -0.42
N ARG A 509 4.81 -11.23 -0.40
CA ARG A 509 5.33 -12.11 -1.46
C ARG A 509 5.58 -13.53 -0.98
N THR A 510 5.57 -13.81 0.32
CA THR A 510 5.64 -15.18 0.83
C THR A 510 4.28 -15.70 1.24
N GLU A 511 4.09 -17.02 1.15
CA GLU A 511 2.91 -17.65 1.73
C GLU A 511 3.02 -17.69 3.27
N PRO A 512 1.88 -17.76 4.00
CA PRO A 512 1.90 -18.00 5.44
C PRO A 512 2.67 -19.27 5.81
N LEU A 513 3.38 -19.24 6.95
CA LEU A 513 4.23 -20.35 7.37
C LEU A 513 3.44 -21.66 7.51
N GLY A 514 3.79 -22.66 6.70
CA GLY A 514 3.08 -23.94 6.61
C GLY A 514 3.25 -24.85 7.83
N PRO A 515 2.40 -25.90 7.98
CA PRO A 515 2.45 -26.80 9.13
C PRO A 515 3.77 -27.56 9.25
N GLU A 516 4.42 -27.90 8.14
CA GLU A 516 5.71 -28.61 8.14
C GLU A 516 6.86 -27.75 8.68
N GLU A 517 6.88 -26.46 8.36
CA GLU A 517 7.91 -25.54 8.82
C GLU A 517 7.73 -25.22 10.31
N ARG A 518 6.47 -25.05 10.75
CA ARG A 518 6.13 -24.96 12.18
C ARG A 518 6.57 -26.21 12.94
N ALA A 519 6.33 -27.39 12.37
CA ALA A 519 6.76 -28.65 12.97
C ALA A 519 8.29 -28.74 13.07
N ARG A 520 9.03 -28.33 12.03
CA ARG A 520 10.50 -28.27 12.05
C ARG A 520 11.02 -27.30 13.11
N MET A 521 10.40 -26.14 13.27
CA MET A 521 10.76 -25.16 14.30
C MET A 521 10.51 -25.70 15.70
N SER A 522 9.34 -26.31 15.93
CA SER A 522 9.01 -26.98 17.19
C SER A 522 10.00 -28.11 17.49
N GLU A 523 10.38 -28.92 16.50
CA GLU A 523 11.36 -30.01 16.65
C GLU A 523 12.77 -29.48 17.02
N ALA A 524 13.21 -28.39 16.39
CA ALA A 524 14.48 -27.74 16.72
C ALA A 524 14.48 -27.12 18.14
N ALA A 525 13.35 -26.55 18.55
CA ALA A 525 13.14 -26.05 19.91
C ALA A 525 13.10 -27.18 20.94
N THR A 526 12.41 -28.29 20.64
CA THR A 526 12.36 -29.51 21.44
C THR A 526 13.78 -30.04 21.74
N ALA A 527 14.62 -30.14 20.70
CA ALA A 527 16.02 -30.54 20.88
C ALA A 527 16.82 -29.57 21.76
N SER A 528 16.46 -28.28 21.76
CA SER A 528 17.13 -27.26 22.58
C SER A 528 16.69 -27.32 24.05
N VAL A 529 15.43 -27.67 24.33
CA VAL A 529 14.96 -27.93 25.69
C VAL A 529 15.73 -29.08 26.32
N MET A 530 15.94 -30.19 25.59
CA MET A 530 16.71 -31.32 26.10
C MET A 530 18.14 -30.92 26.48
N LYS A 531 18.79 -30.05 25.69
CA LYS A 531 20.11 -29.50 26.03
C LYS A 531 20.08 -28.57 27.24
N MET A 532 18.97 -27.89 27.49
CA MET A 532 18.80 -27.03 28.67
C MET A 532 18.76 -27.86 29.95
N THR A 533 18.09 -29.01 29.94
CA THR A 533 18.06 -29.96 31.07
C THR A 533 19.46 -30.40 31.50
N VAL A 534 20.39 -30.55 30.55
CA VAL A 534 21.80 -30.87 30.84
C VAL A 534 22.51 -29.76 31.64
N ARG A 535 22.15 -28.50 31.41
CA ARG A 535 22.73 -27.37 32.17
C ARG A 535 22.14 -27.27 33.58
N GLU A 536 20.87 -27.63 33.75
CA GLU A 536 20.25 -27.76 35.08
C GLU A 536 20.85 -28.88 35.92
N ARG A 537 21.49 -29.88 35.29
CA ARG A 537 22.23 -30.96 35.97
C ARG A 537 23.51 -30.50 36.67
N THR A 538 24.12 -29.41 36.21
CA THR A 538 25.44 -28.93 36.66
C THR A 538 25.39 -27.76 37.66
N ALA A 539 24.19 -27.24 37.93
CA ALA A 539 23.95 -26.14 38.87
C ALA A 539 23.27 -26.68 40.13
#